data_AF-A0A7Z2XA93-F1
#
_entry.id   AF-A0A7Z2XA93-F1
#
_cell.length_a   1.000
_cell.length_b   1.000
_cell.length_c   1.000
_cell.angle_alpha   90.00
_cell.angle_beta   90.00
_cell.angle_gamma   90.00
#
_symmetry.space_group_name_H-M   'P 1'
#
loop_
_entity.id
_entity.type
_entity.pdbx_description
1 polymer ?
#
loop_
_entity_poly.entity_id
_entity_poly.type
_entity_poly.pdbx_seq_one_letter_code
_entity_poly.pdbx_strand_id
1 'polypeptide(L)'
;MKTDTAPPGRLKSQIFGVYFFLLLMLALFPPLYLSVSASTVLVLGIPLPIFYWIAIAVLAGLGLWALYLAELAAGELPEEGEGQ
;
A
#
# COMPACT_ATOMS: atom_id res chain seq x y z
N MET A 1 30.27 17.51 10.90
CA MET A 1 28.97 17.43 10.22
C MET A 1 28.13 16.40 10.94
N LYS A 2 27.05 16.81 11.61
CA LYS A 2 26.09 15.91 12.24
C LYS A 2 25.16 15.45 11.11
N THR A 3 25.21 14.18 10.75
CA THR A 3 24.22 13.62 9.82
C THR A 3 22.93 13.45 10.60
N ASP A 4 21.96 14.35 10.40
CA ASP A 4 20.60 14.21 10.92
C ASP A 4 19.92 13.06 10.17
N THR A 5 20.20 11.83 10.60
CA THR A 5 19.41 10.67 10.23
C THR A 5 18.06 10.82 10.90
N ALA A 6 17.00 11.09 10.12
CA ALA A 6 15.63 11.12 10.60
C ALA A 6 15.34 9.90 11.49
N PRO A 7 14.58 10.05 12.59
CA PRO A 7 14.28 8.92 13.47
C PRO A 7 13.64 7.79 12.64
N PRO A 8 14.03 6.52 12.85
CA PRO A 8 13.72 5.40 11.96
C PRO A 8 12.21 5.26 11.64
N GLY A 9 11.35 5.60 12.60
CA GLY A 9 9.89 5.58 12.41
C GLY A 9 9.34 6.62 11.41
N ARG A 10 9.94 7.82 11.31
CA ARG A 10 9.43 8.88 10.41
C ARG A 10 9.65 8.54 8.93
N LEU A 11 10.82 8.00 8.60
CA LEU A 11 11.12 7.61 7.22
C LEU A 11 10.24 6.44 6.76
N LYS A 12 10.06 5.43 7.62
CA LYS A 12 9.14 4.30 7.36
C LYS A 12 7.71 4.81 7.09
N SER A 13 7.19 5.65 7.99
CA SER A 13 5.84 6.21 7.85
C SER A 13 5.67 7.01 6.55
N GLN A 14 6.68 7.79 6.15
CA GLN A 14 6.65 8.50 4.87
C GLN A 14 6.63 7.54 3.67
N ILE A 15 7.47 6.51 3.67
CA ILE A 15 7.55 5.53 2.57
C ILE A 15 6.21 4.81 2.41
N PHE A 16 5.68 4.22 3.49
CA PHE A 16 4.41 3.49 3.44
C PHE A 16 3.23 4.45 3.20
N GLY A 17 3.26 5.65 3.75
CA GLY A 17 2.26 6.68 3.49
C GLY A 17 2.18 7.07 2.01
N VAL A 18 3.32 7.32 1.36
CA VAL A 18 3.38 7.59 -0.08
C VAL A 18 2.90 6.38 -0.88
N TYR A 19 3.32 5.17 -0.51
CA TYR A 19 2.89 3.93 -1.15
C TYR A 19 1.36 3.78 -1.15
N PHE A 20 0.73 3.89 0.02
CA PHE A 20 -0.74 3.79 0.14
C PHE A 20 -1.45 4.96 -0.52
N PHE A 21 -0.88 6.16 -0.48
CA PHE A 21 -1.43 7.31 -1.20
C PHE A 21 -1.47 7.09 -2.71
N LEU A 22 -0.40 6.53 -3.29
CA LEU A 22 -0.37 6.20 -4.72
C LEU A 22 -1.39 5.11 -5.08
N LEU A 23 -1.52 4.06 -4.25
CA LEU A 23 -2.57 3.06 -4.43
C LEU A 23 -3.98 3.66 -4.33
N LEU A 24 -4.17 4.61 -3.41
CA LEU A 24 -5.43 5.33 -3.24
C LEU A 24 -5.75 6.19 -4.46
N MET A 25 -4.76 6.89 -5.02
CA MET A 25 -4.93 7.63 -6.28
C MET A 25 -5.28 6.69 -7.42
N LEU A 26 -4.62 5.54 -7.52
CA LEU A 26 -4.95 4.53 -8.51
C LEU A 26 -6.39 4.01 -8.36
N ALA A 27 -6.85 3.81 -7.12
CA ALA A 27 -8.20 3.37 -6.82
C ALA A 27 -9.27 4.45 -7.09
N LEU A 28 -9.09 5.67 -6.59
CA LEU A 28 -10.15 6.68 -6.56
C LEU A 28 -10.09 7.72 -7.67
N PHE A 29 -8.93 7.90 -8.34
CA PHE A 29 -8.78 8.97 -9.31
C PHE A 29 -9.41 8.56 -10.65
N PRO A 30 -10.54 9.18 -11.05
CA PRO A 30 -11.36 8.66 -12.15
C PRO A 30 -10.62 8.48 -13.46
N PRO A 31 -9.71 9.39 -13.91
CA PRO A 31 -8.97 9.20 -15.14
C PRO A 31 -8.16 7.89 -15.22
N LEU A 32 -7.60 7.43 -14.09
CA LEU A 32 -6.76 6.23 -14.06
C LEU A 32 -7.62 4.97 -14.21
N TYR A 33 -8.68 4.84 -13.43
CA TYR A 33 -9.62 3.71 -13.54
C TYR A 33 -10.39 3.73 -14.88
N LEU A 34 -10.82 4.90 -15.36
CA LEU A 34 -11.55 5.04 -16.62
C LEU A 34 -10.70 4.70 -17.84
N SER A 35 -9.37 4.87 -17.76
CA SER A 35 -8.46 4.52 -18.85
C SER A 35 -8.55 3.05 -19.29
N VAL A 36 -8.91 2.15 -18.35
CA VAL A 36 -9.07 0.72 -18.63
C VAL A 36 -10.54 0.27 -18.63
N SER A 37 -11.48 1.11 -18.17
CA SER A 37 -12.88 0.73 -17.91
C SER A 37 -13.66 0.26 -19.14
N ALA A 38 -13.36 0.80 -20.33
CA ALA A 38 -14.01 0.38 -21.58
C ALA A 38 -13.31 -0.81 -22.26
N SER A 39 -12.22 -1.32 -21.68
CA SER A 39 -11.43 -2.39 -22.27
C SER A 39 -12.13 -3.74 -22.16
N THR A 40 -12.20 -4.47 -23.26
CA THR A 40 -12.68 -5.85 -23.34
C THR A 40 -11.55 -6.87 -23.21
N VAL A 41 -10.32 -6.43 -22.93
CA VAL A 41 -9.17 -7.30 -22.76
C VAL A 41 -9.36 -8.19 -21.54
N LEU A 42 -9.00 -9.47 -21.69
CA LEU A 42 -9.00 -10.45 -20.60
C LEU A 42 -7.58 -10.73 -20.13
N VAL A 43 -7.39 -10.76 -18.81
CA VAL A 43 -6.16 -11.20 -18.14
C VAL A 43 -6.51 -12.43 -17.32
N LEU A 44 -5.93 -13.58 -17.67
CA LEU A 44 -6.24 -14.86 -17.01
C LEU A 44 -7.75 -15.20 -17.00
N GLY A 45 -8.48 -14.77 -18.03
CA GLY A 45 -9.94 -14.95 -18.12
C GLY A 45 -10.78 -13.91 -17.36
N ILE A 46 -10.15 -12.97 -16.66
CA ILE A 46 -10.81 -11.90 -15.92
C ILE A 46 -10.77 -10.60 -16.75
N PRO A 47 -11.88 -9.86 -16.88
CA PRO A 47 -11.87 -8.55 -17.52
C PRO A 47 -10.83 -7.61 -16.91
N LEU A 48 -10.08 -6.92 -17.76
CA LEU A 48 -9.00 -6.00 -17.35
C LEU A 48 -9.42 -5.00 -16.25
N PRO A 49 -10.61 -4.36 -16.30
CA PRO A 49 -11.05 -3.48 -15.21
C PRO A 49 -11.16 -4.19 -13.86
N ILE A 50 -11.63 -5.43 -13.84
CA ILE A 50 -11.79 -6.22 -12.62
C ILE A 50 -10.42 -6.66 -12.11
N PHE A 51 -9.56 -7.14 -13.01
CA PHE A 51 -8.20 -7.52 -12.68
C PHE A 51 -7.41 -6.35 -12.07
N TYR A 52 -7.59 -5.15 -12.61
CA TYR A 52 -7.01 -3.91 -12.07
C TYR A 52 -7.38 -3.67 -10.61
N TRP A 53 -8.68 -3.76 -10.26
CA TRP A 53 -9.13 -3.59 -8.87
C TRP A 53 -8.57 -4.67 -7.93
N ILE A 54 -8.55 -5.92 -8.39
CA ILE A 54 -7.97 -7.02 -7.63
C ILE A 54 -6.48 -6.77 -7.38
N ALA A 55 -5.73 -6.32 -8.39
CA ALA A 55 -4.32 -6.02 -8.25
C ALA A 55 -4.07 -4.92 -7.21
N ILE A 56 -4.88 -3.84 -7.21
CA ILE A 56 -4.78 -2.77 -6.20
C ILE A 56 -5.04 -3.31 -4.79
N ALA A 57 -6.09 -4.12 -4.62
CA ALA A 57 -6.43 -4.70 -3.32
C ALA A 57 -5.32 -5.62 -2.80
N VAL A 58 -4.74 -6.46 -3.68
CA VAL A 58 -3.61 -7.33 -3.35
C VAL A 58 -2.39 -6.51 -2.96
N LEU A 59 -2.04 -5.47 -3.73
CA LEU A 59 -0.93 -4.58 -3.41
C LEU A 59 -1.15 -3.89 -2.06
N ALA A 60 -2.34 -3.36 -1.79
CA ALA A 60 -2.66 -2.76 -0.51
C ALA A 60 -2.49 -3.76 0.66
N GLY A 61 -2.98 -4.98 0.50
CA GLY A 61 -2.81 -6.05 1.50
C GLY A 61 -1.34 -6.40 1.74
N LEU A 62 -0.55 -6.55 0.67
CA LEU A 62 0.89 -6.80 0.77
C LEU A 62 1.65 -5.64 1.41
N GLY A 63 1.28 -4.39 1.11
CA GLY A 63 1.85 -3.22 1.73
C GLY A 63 1.59 -3.16 3.23
N LEU A 64 0.36 -3.50 3.66
CA LEU A 64 0.00 -3.55 5.07
C LEU A 64 0.76 -4.67 5.79
N TRP A 65 0.86 -5.85 5.15
CA TRP A 65 1.62 -6.96 5.70
C TRP A 65 3.12 -6.63 5.82
N ALA A 66 3.69 -5.97 4.82
CA ALA A 66 5.08 -5.50 4.87
C ALA A 66 5.30 -4.46 5.97
N LEU A 67 4.36 -3.52 6.15
CA LEU A 67 4.42 -2.54 7.25
C LEU A 67 4.40 -3.24 8.61
N TYR A 68 3.50 -4.20 8.79
CA TYR A 68 3.43 -5.01 10.02
C TYR A 68 4.77 -5.71 10.30
N LEU A 69 5.36 -6.38 9.31
CA LEU A 69 6.66 -7.03 9.47
C LEU A 69 7.78 -6.03 9.80
N ALA A 70 7.74 -4.83 9.21
CA ALA A 70 8.71 -3.77 9.49
C ALA A 70 8.57 -3.22 10.92
N GLU A 71 7.35 -3.04 11.41
CA GLU A 71 7.06 -2.62 12.78
C GLU A 71 7.44 -3.70 13.80
N LEU A 72 7.16 -4.96 13.47
CA LEU A 72 7.58 -6.12 14.28
C LEU A 72 9.10 -6.19 14.40
N ALA A 73 9.83 -6.07 13.29
CA ALA A 73 11.29 -6.09 13.29
C ALA A 73 11.92 -4.88 14.00
N ALA A 74 11.22 -3.74 14.03
CA ALA A 74 11.65 -2.54 14.74
C ALA A 74 11.32 -2.57 16.24
N GLY A 75 10.55 -3.56 16.72
CA GLY A 75 10.05 -3.60 18.10
C GLY A 75 9.07 -2.45 18.42
N GLU A 76 8.39 -1.92 17.40
CA GLU A 76 7.45 -0.80 17.56
C GLU A 76 6.01 -1.26 17.83
N LEU A 77 5.74 -2.56 17.72
CA LEU A 77 4.43 -3.13 18.04
C LEU A 77 4.27 -3.24 19.57
N PRO A 78 3.12 -2.82 20.14
CA PRO A 78 2.84 -3.00 21.56
C PRO A 78 2.78 -4.50 21.90
N GLU A 79 3.13 -4.85 23.14
CA GLU A 79 2.95 -6.22 23.63
C GLU A 79 1.46 -6.57 23.62
N GLU A 80 1.16 -7.80 23.21
CA GLU A 80 -0.19 -8.33 23.14
C GLU A 80 -0.83 -8.30 24.54
N GLY A 81 -1.62 -7.26 24.84
CA GLY A 81 -2.34 -7.12 26.12
C GLY A 81 -2.35 -5.72 26.76
N GLU A 82 -1.57 -4.76 26.26
CA GLU A 82 -1.48 -3.41 26.87
C GLU A 82 -2.60 -2.44 26.43
N GLY A 83 -3.58 -2.90 25.66
CA GLY A 83 -4.67 -2.09 25.10
C GLY A 83 -6.07 -2.40 25.66
N GLN A 84 -6.19 -2.71 26.95
CA GLN A 84 -7.50 -2.78 27.63
C GLN A 84 -8.01 -1.40 28.04
#